data_AF-A0A925E324-F1
#
_entry.id   AF-A0A925E324-F1
#
_cell.length_a   1.000
_cell.length_b   1.000
_cell.length_c   1.000
_cell.angle_alpha   90.00
_cell.angle_beta   90.00
_cell.angle_gamma   90.00
#
_symmetry.space_group_name_H-M   'P 1'
#
loop_
_entity.id
_entity.type
_entity.pdbx_description
1 polymer ?
#
loop_
_entity_poly.entity_id
_entity_poly.type
_entity_poly.pdbx_seq_one_letter_code
_entity_poly.pdbx_strand_id
1 'polypeptide(L)'
;MYWRRLLLVLIWMCASLSMVQAQELTTQPTLEDFWEGRAEWVVDIADVGLPVGESDTLYMGDGVYWSYLHASNQSAGVIDQCGQPVEFPGCMTRWESTDGGQSFTLPVAVCSMSCGSCPCDDQRDHITAQQYPRVFATGDAYYLAYEWHAQTILRRSEDGLNWSDWSYLRSPSGTWPSSFSPCSEIERIGGHPNIRGEIYDCLVGAPPGIYVEGETLYVFVAAGSAPGHMRCYKGNRNGDLSELRLCDTDPLFNGAAEYGPVDEFGAEANAYFDFRYVSSAEVVHIGEHYYMAYEGVRGPDVLERGMDTQFGLGFARSVGDEIDGAWEKFPGNPVIMDMAFNFGIGHADILIVDGLTYMMTATTQAARGRYHLVWRD
;
A
#
# COMPACT_ATOMS: atom_id res chain seq x y z
N MET A 1 50.27 4.25 53.53
CA MET A 1 49.74 3.23 52.60
C MET A 1 48.29 3.49 52.15
N TYR A 2 47.48 4.29 52.87
CA TYR A 2 46.09 4.59 52.52
C TYR A 2 45.90 5.57 51.34
N TRP A 3 46.79 6.56 51.18
CA TRP A 3 46.64 7.62 50.16
C TRP A 3 46.73 7.10 48.71
N ARG A 4 47.59 6.11 48.45
CA ARG A 4 47.74 5.50 47.12
C ARG A 4 46.49 4.75 46.66
N ARG A 5 45.72 4.16 47.59
CA ARG A 5 44.48 3.45 47.27
C ARG A 5 43.33 4.43 46.98
N LEU A 6 43.27 5.55 47.69
CA LEU A 6 42.26 6.57 47.45
C LEU A 6 42.44 7.26 46.09
N LEU A 7 43.69 7.53 45.69
CA LEU A 7 44.01 8.14 44.40
C LEU A 7 43.68 7.21 43.23
N LEU A 8 43.92 5.90 43.37
CA LEU A 8 43.58 4.90 42.35
C LEU A 8 42.07 4.73 42.19
N VAL A 9 41.28 4.80 43.28
CA VAL A 9 39.81 4.75 43.20
C VAL A 9 39.24 6.00 42.55
N LEU A 10 39.78 7.19 42.84
CA LEU A 10 39.36 8.45 42.20
C LEU A 10 39.71 8.49 40.71
N ILE A 11 40.89 8.01 40.32
CA ILE A 11 41.28 7.91 38.90
C ILE A 11 40.39 6.88 38.18
N TRP A 12 40.04 5.76 38.83
CA TRP A 12 39.15 4.76 38.26
C TRP A 12 37.71 5.25 38.13
N MET A 13 37.20 6.03 39.10
CA MET A 13 35.90 6.71 38.99
C MET A 13 35.89 7.78 37.89
N CYS A 14 36.94 8.59 37.77
CA CYS A 14 37.03 9.57 36.67
C CYS A 14 37.16 8.90 35.29
N ALA A 15 37.88 7.78 35.19
CA ALA A 15 38.00 7.02 33.94
C ALA A 15 36.69 6.29 33.57
N SER A 16 35.91 5.82 34.55
CA SER A 16 34.60 5.19 34.32
C SER A 16 33.49 6.20 34.04
N LEU A 17 33.59 7.44 34.54
CA LEU A 17 32.72 8.56 34.15
C LEU A 17 33.03 9.12 32.76
N SER A 18 34.22 8.85 32.20
CA SER A 18 34.62 9.32 30.87
C SER A 18 34.33 8.32 29.74
N MET A 19 33.98 7.07 30.06
CA MET A 19 33.62 6.04 29.08
C MET A 19 32.10 5.92 28.84
N VAL A 20 31.29 6.76 29.49
CA VAL A 20 29.97 7.11 28.94
C VAL A 20 30.20 8.21 27.91
N GLN A 21 30.99 7.92 26.88
CA GLN A 21 30.74 8.55 25.60
C GLN A 21 29.36 8.06 25.24
N ALA A 22 28.40 8.99 25.23
CA ALA A 22 27.15 8.79 24.53
C ALA A 22 27.53 8.21 23.15
N GLN A 23 27.28 6.92 22.94
CA GLN A 23 26.87 6.52 21.61
C GLN A 23 25.65 7.41 21.39
N GLU A 24 25.82 8.48 20.61
CA GLU A 24 24.71 8.96 19.82
C GLU A 24 24.19 7.71 19.14
N LEU A 25 23.10 7.16 19.71
CA LEU A 25 22.14 6.46 18.88
C LEU A 25 21.81 7.50 17.84
N THR A 26 22.50 7.44 16.70
CA THR A 26 22.08 8.13 15.50
C THR A 26 20.70 7.58 15.27
N THR A 27 19.71 8.35 15.69
CA THR A 27 18.30 8.03 15.54
C THR A 27 18.11 7.69 14.07
N GLN A 28 17.53 6.52 13.79
CA GLN A 28 17.22 6.15 12.41
C GLN A 28 16.25 7.18 11.83
N PRO A 29 16.36 7.53 10.54
CA PRO A 29 15.45 8.49 9.95
C PRO A 29 14.03 7.94 9.92
N THR A 30 13.07 8.84 10.03
CA THR A 30 11.63 8.60 9.97
C THR A 30 11.03 9.19 8.69
N LEU A 31 9.77 8.90 8.40
CA LEU A 31 9.09 9.56 7.27
C LEU A 31 8.98 11.08 7.45
N GLU A 32 9.04 11.61 8.68
CA GLU A 32 9.14 13.06 8.88
C GLU A 32 10.49 13.59 8.40
N ASP A 33 11.58 12.88 8.66
CA ASP A 33 12.91 13.25 8.16
C ASP A 33 12.98 13.19 6.63
N PHE A 34 12.30 12.21 6.01
CA PHE A 34 12.13 12.15 4.56
C PHE A 34 11.33 13.35 4.04
N TRP A 35 10.21 13.66 4.69
CA TRP A 35 9.34 14.77 4.32
C TRP A 35 10.06 16.12 4.37
N GLU A 36 10.92 16.32 5.37
CA GLU A 36 11.73 17.52 5.55
C GLU A 36 13.02 17.52 4.71
N GLY A 37 13.22 16.51 3.86
CA GLY A 37 14.33 16.42 2.92
C GLY A 37 15.68 16.05 3.55
N ARG A 38 15.69 15.55 4.80
CA ARG A 38 16.88 15.09 5.52
C ARG A 38 17.20 13.62 5.32
N ALA A 39 16.23 12.83 4.86
CA ALA A 39 16.40 11.41 4.57
C ALA A 39 16.06 11.09 3.12
N GLU A 40 16.53 9.94 2.63
CA GLU A 40 16.23 9.43 1.30
C GLU A 40 16.10 7.90 1.30
N TRP A 41 15.40 7.40 0.28
CA TRP A 41 15.24 5.97 0.06
C TRP A 41 16.39 5.43 -0.76
N VAL A 42 17.05 4.39 -0.25
CA VAL A 42 18.12 3.68 -0.97
C VAL A 42 17.71 2.22 -1.15
N VAL A 43 17.99 1.68 -2.34
CA VAL A 43 17.77 0.24 -2.61
C VAL A 43 18.70 -0.56 -1.72
N ASP A 44 18.11 -1.41 -0.88
CA ASP A 44 18.83 -2.38 -0.05
C ASP A 44 18.93 -3.71 -0.80
N ILE A 45 17.79 -4.23 -1.29
CA ILE A 45 17.70 -5.48 -2.05
C ILE A 45 16.87 -5.23 -3.31
N ALA A 46 17.46 -5.39 -4.49
CA ALA A 46 16.78 -5.09 -5.74
C ALA A 46 15.63 -6.05 -6.08
N ASP A 47 15.77 -7.32 -5.66
CA ASP A 47 14.80 -8.39 -5.91
C ASP A 47 14.70 -9.29 -4.67
N VAL A 48 13.54 -9.29 -4.01
CA VAL A 48 13.25 -10.13 -2.84
C VAL A 48 12.54 -11.45 -3.21
N GLY A 49 12.40 -11.76 -4.50
CA GLY A 49 11.76 -12.99 -4.98
C GLY A 49 10.22 -12.96 -4.98
N LEU A 50 9.62 -11.80 -4.69
CA LEU A 50 8.19 -11.59 -4.86
C LEU A 50 7.88 -11.28 -6.34
N PRO A 51 6.79 -11.85 -6.90
CA PRO A 51 6.32 -11.47 -8.22
C PRO A 51 6.06 -9.97 -8.36
N VAL A 52 6.16 -9.47 -9.59
CA VAL A 52 5.66 -8.12 -9.90
C VAL A 52 4.15 -8.18 -9.86
N GLY A 53 3.64 -7.50 -8.85
CA GLY A 53 2.24 -7.48 -8.50
C GLY A 53 2.12 -6.78 -7.16
N GLU A 54 0.90 -6.41 -6.86
CA GLU A 54 0.56 -5.68 -5.67
C GLU A 54 0.47 -6.65 -4.51
N SER A 55 1.34 -6.44 -3.53
CA SER A 55 1.46 -7.25 -2.34
C SER A 55 1.27 -6.42 -1.10
N ASP A 56 1.03 -7.04 0.05
CA ASP A 56 1.06 -6.36 1.32
C ASP A 56 1.88 -7.15 2.31
N THR A 57 2.94 -6.52 2.82
CA THR A 57 3.99 -7.20 3.58
C THR A 57 3.90 -6.83 5.05
N LEU A 58 3.77 -7.84 5.91
CA LEU A 58 3.72 -7.72 7.36
C LEU A 58 5.00 -8.27 7.99
N TYR A 59 5.47 -7.59 9.04
CA TYR A 59 6.49 -8.12 9.92
C TYR A 59 5.84 -8.93 11.05
N MET A 60 6.19 -10.21 11.15
CA MET A 60 5.59 -11.15 12.10
C MET A 60 6.43 -11.30 13.39
N GLY A 61 7.55 -10.60 13.50
CA GLY A 61 8.52 -10.77 14.58
C GLY A 61 9.63 -11.77 14.23
N ASP A 62 10.74 -11.71 14.98
CA ASP A 62 11.87 -12.64 14.89
C ASP A 62 12.43 -12.83 13.46
N GLY A 63 12.41 -11.76 12.65
CA GLY A 63 12.89 -11.80 11.26
C GLY A 63 11.95 -12.52 10.27
N VAL A 64 10.73 -12.87 10.68
CA VAL A 64 9.71 -13.49 9.83
C VAL A 64 8.83 -12.41 9.20
N TYR A 65 8.56 -12.55 7.90
CA TYR A 65 7.65 -11.67 7.16
C TYR A 65 6.65 -12.49 6.38
N TRP A 66 5.41 -12.00 6.33
CA TRP A 66 4.37 -12.52 5.44
C TRP A 66 4.05 -11.48 4.39
N SER A 67 3.96 -11.88 3.13
CA SER A 67 3.53 -11.01 2.05
C SER A 67 2.31 -11.61 1.37
N TYR A 68 1.18 -10.91 1.41
CA TYR A 68 -0.05 -11.29 0.73
C TYR A 68 0.01 -10.74 -0.67
N LEU A 69 -0.13 -11.57 -1.70
CA LEU A 69 -0.18 -11.10 -3.08
C LEU A 69 -1.04 -11.99 -3.95
N HIS A 70 -1.54 -11.43 -5.04
CA HIS A 70 -2.29 -12.20 -6.00
C HIS A 70 -1.35 -13.01 -6.92
N ALA A 71 -1.71 -14.25 -7.18
CA ALA A 71 -0.99 -15.11 -8.09
C ALA A 71 -1.94 -16.10 -8.78
N SER A 72 -1.55 -16.57 -9.96
CA SER A 72 -2.32 -17.44 -10.83
C SER A 72 -1.54 -18.71 -11.14
N ASN A 73 -2.18 -19.64 -11.87
CA ASN A 73 -1.50 -20.82 -12.36
C ASN A 73 -0.34 -20.46 -13.29
N GLN A 74 -0.52 -19.45 -14.15
CA GLN A 74 0.50 -18.98 -15.07
C GLN A 74 1.70 -18.36 -14.34
N SER A 75 1.48 -17.61 -13.26
CA SER A 75 2.56 -16.87 -12.58
C SER A 75 3.32 -17.70 -11.55
N ALA A 76 2.64 -18.57 -10.79
CA ALA A 76 3.27 -19.33 -9.71
C ALA A 76 2.69 -20.75 -9.52
N GLY A 77 1.99 -21.30 -10.51
CA GLY A 77 1.39 -22.63 -10.42
C GLY A 77 0.22 -22.73 -9.45
N VAL A 78 -0.40 -21.60 -9.11
CA VAL A 78 -1.50 -21.53 -8.15
C VAL A 78 -2.73 -22.31 -8.63
N ILE A 79 -3.36 -23.00 -7.68
CA ILE A 79 -4.62 -23.71 -7.83
C ILE A 79 -5.64 -23.23 -6.80
N ASP A 80 -6.93 -23.46 -7.05
CA ASP A 80 -7.97 -23.27 -6.05
C ASP A 80 -7.97 -24.41 -5.02
N GLN A 81 -8.81 -24.30 -3.99
CA GLN A 81 -8.90 -25.33 -2.93
C GLN A 81 -9.49 -26.66 -3.42
N CYS A 82 -10.05 -26.71 -4.62
CA CYS A 82 -10.58 -27.90 -5.27
C CYS A 82 -9.59 -28.49 -6.30
N GLY A 83 -8.37 -27.94 -6.40
CA GLY A 83 -7.31 -28.42 -7.27
C GLY A 83 -7.40 -27.95 -8.73
N GLN A 84 -8.26 -26.98 -9.05
CA GLN A 84 -8.33 -26.43 -10.40
C GLN A 84 -7.31 -25.30 -10.59
N PRO A 85 -6.68 -25.20 -11.78
CA PRO A 85 -5.85 -24.05 -12.13
C PRO A 85 -6.63 -22.73 -12.03
N VAL A 86 -6.01 -21.71 -11.42
CA VAL A 86 -6.59 -20.37 -11.31
C VAL A 86 -6.09 -19.50 -12.47
N GLU A 87 -7.02 -18.83 -13.16
CA GLU A 87 -6.70 -17.94 -14.29
C GLU A 87 -6.08 -16.61 -13.82
N PHE A 88 -5.29 -15.97 -14.69
CA PHE A 88 -4.75 -14.62 -14.44
C PHE A 88 -5.89 -13.58 -14.39
N PRO A 89 -5.86 -12.59 -13.47
CA PRO A 89 -4.73 -12.19 -12.62
C PRO A 89 -4.51 -13.09 -11.40
N GLY A 90 -5.53 -13.82 -10.95
CA GLY A 90 -5.36 -14.87 -9.94
C GLY A 90 -6.19 -14.68 -8.69
N CYS A 91 -5.72 -15.32 -7.62
CA CYS A 91 -6.28 -15.22 -6.29
C CYS A 91 -5.18 -14.85 -5.28
N MET A 92 -5.57 -14.39 -4.10
CA MET A 92 -4.64 -14.05 -3.03
C MET A 92 -3.90 -15.30 -2.54
N THR A 93 -2.59 -15.19 -2.42
CA THR A 93 -1.64 -16.17 -1.86
C THR A 93 -0.82 -15.52 -0.77
N ARG A 94 -0.19 -16.32 0.09
CA ARG A 94 0.71 -15.85 1.14
C ARG A 94 2.11 -16.37 0.92
N TRP A 95 3.05 -15.44 0.81
CA TRP A 95 4.46 -15.67 0.66
C TRP A 95 5.16 -15.42 1.99
N GLU A 96 6.23 -16.16 2.24
CA GLU A 96 6.92 -16.13 3.53
C GLU A 96 8.41 -15.88 3.33
N SER A 97 8.96 -15.05 4.21
CA SER A 97 10.39 -14.87 4.42
C SER A 97 10.73 -15.22 5.87
N THR A 98 11.80 -15.97 6.07
CA THR A 98 12.37 -16.29 7.40
C THR A 98 13.83 -15.83 7.52
N ASP A 99 14.28 -14.98 6.61
CA ASP A 99 15.67 -14.49 6.53
C ASP A 99 15.76 -12.97 6.74
N GLY A 100 14.77 -12.40 7.43
CA GLY A 100 14.71 -10.96 7.67
C GLY A 100 14.17 -10.18 6.48
N GLY A 101 13.32 -10.77 5.64
CA GLY A 101 12.73 -10.12 4.46
C GLY A 101 13.70 -9.98 3.29
N GLN A 102 14.75 -10.82 3.23
CA GLN A 102 15.73 -10.79 2.14
C GLN A 102 15.25 -11.60 0.94
N SER A 103 14.55 -12.70 1.19
CA SER A 103 13.91 -13.51 0.15
C SER A 103 12.56 -14.04 0.60
N PHE A 104 11.61 -14.10 -0.33
CA PHE A 104 10.27 -14.64 -0.13
C PHE A 104 10.07 -15.89 -0.97
N THR A 105 9.30 -16.83 -0.43
CA THR A 105 8.89 -18.06 -1.12
C THR A 105 7.40 -18.28 -0.96
N LEU A 106 6.78 -18.97 -1.91
CA LEU A 106 5.40 -19.42 -1.82
C LEU A 106 5.37 -20.86 -1.25
N PRO A 107 5.18 -21.05 0.06
CA PRO A 107 5.23 -22.39 0.66
C PRO A 107 4.10 -23.29 0.16
N VAL A 108 2.93 -22.71 -0.15
CA VAL A 108 1.75 -23.41 -0.64
C VAL A 108 1.13 -22.62 -1.78
N ALA A 109 1.14 -23.18 -3.00
CA ALA A 109 0.57 -22.55 -4.19
C ALA A 109 -0.95 -22.79 -4.30
N VAL A 110 -1.70 -22.38 -3.27
CA VAL A 110 -3.17 -22.52 -3.21
C VAL A 110 -3.79 -21.18 -2.83
N CYS A 111 -4.97 -20.85 -3.37
CA CYS A 111 -5.72 -19.65 -2.95
C CYS A 111 -5.95 -19.62 -1.43
N SER A 112 -5.73 -18.45 -0.84
CA SER A 112 -5.88 -18.21 0.60
C SER A 112 -7.36 -18.21 1.03
N MET A 113 -8.27 -17.85 0.13
CA MET A 113 -9.71 -17.86 0.40
C MET A 113 -10.27 -19.27 0.24
N SER A 114 -11.06 -19.70 1.21
CA SER A 114 -11.71 -21.01 1.17
C SER A 114 -12.91 -21.06 0.25
N CYS A 115 -13.02 -22.18 -0.47
CA CYS A 115 -14.22 -22.46 -1.26
C CYS A 115 -15.31 -23.04 -0.38
N GLY A 116 -16.53 -22.51 -0.46
CA GLY A 116 -17.66 -23.03 0.30
C GLY A 116 -18.08 -24.45 -0.13
N SER A 117 -17.77 -24.84 -1.37
CA SER A 117 -17.98 -26.19 -1.90
C SER A 117 -17.11 -26.42 -3.15
N CYS A 118 -16.94 -27.68 -3.56
CA CYS A 118 -16.30 -28.02 -4.83
C CYS A 118 -17.33 -28.39 -5.91
N PRO A 119 -17.19 -27.88 -7.15
CA PRO A 119 -16.17 -26.92 -7.60
C PRO A 119 -16.35 -25.52 -6.98
N CYS A 120 -15.25 -24.78 -6.86
CA CYS A 120 -15.29 -23.39 -6.41
C CYS A 120 -16.16 -22.55 -7.37
N ASP A 121 -16.88 -21.60 -6.81
CA ASP A 121 -17.74 -20.67 -7.55
C ASP A 121 -17.18 -19.26 -7.39
N ASP A 122 -16.83 -18.58 -8.47
CA ASP A 122 -16.19 -17.27 -8.38
C ASP A 122 -17.07 -16.22 -7.69
N GLN A 123 -18.38 -16.25 -7.90
CA GLN A 123 -19.30 -15.28 -7.28
C GLN A 123 -19.39 -15.44 -5.76
N ARG A 124 -19.22 -16.65 -5.24
CA ARG A 124 -19.24 -16.94 -3.80
C ARG A 124 -17.85 -16.90 -3.17
N ASP A 125 -16.87 -17.51 -3.83
CA ASP A 125 -15.55 -17.84 -3.28
C ASP A 125 -14.46 -16.84 -3.74
N HIS A 126 -14.78 -15.97 -4.71
CA HIS A 126 -13.92 -14.94 -5.30
C HIS A 126 -12.63 -15.50 -5.91
N ILE A 127 -12.63 -16.72 -6.48
CA ILE A 127 -11.40 -17.40 -6.89
C ILE A 127 -10.64 -16.77 -8.07
N THR A 128 -11.19 -15.77 -8.75
CA THR A 128 -10.54 -15.01 -9.81
C THR A 128 -10.50 -13.53 -9.48
N ALA A 129 -9.59 -12.81 -10.13
CA ALA A 129 -9.46 -11.36 -10.03
C ALA A 129 -9.39 -10.81 -8.59
N GLN A 130 -8.81 -11.57 -7.65
CA GLN A 130 -8.46 -11.01 -6.33
C GLN A 130 -7.15 -10.25 -6.51
N GLN A 131 -7.18 -8.92 -6.44
CA GLN A 131 -5.99 -8.09 -6.65
C GLN A 131 -5.80 -7.12 -5.49
N TYR A 132 -4.60 -6.55 -5.38
CA TYR A 132 -4.27 -5.51 -4.39
C TYR A 132 -4.71 -5.85 -2.96
N PRO A 133 -4.35 -7.03 -2.42
CA PRO A 133 -4.64 -7.31 -1.01
C PRO A 133 -3.92 -6.28 -0.14
N ARG A 134 -4.59 -5.83 0.91
CA ARG A 134 -4.06 -5.00 1.99
C ARG A 134 -4.51 -5.58 3.30
N VAL A 135 -3.56 -5.88 4.18
CA VAL A 135 -3.79 -6.55 5.45
C VAL A 135 -3.32 -5.65 6.59
N PHE A 136 -4.18 -5.42 7.57
CA PHE A 136 -3.76 -4.80 8.82
C PHE A 136 -3.85 -5.81 9.94
N ALA A 137 -2.72 -6.10 10.57
CA ALA A 137 -2.66 -6.93 11.76
C ALA A 137 -2.87 -6.05 13.01
N THR A 138 -3.83 -6.46 13.82
CA THR A 138 -4.03 -5.97 15.19
C THR A 138 -3.59 -7.07 16.16
N GLY A 139 -3.37 -6.72 17.43
CA GLY A 139 -2.94 -7.71 18.43
C GLY A 139 -3.92 -8.87 18.66
N ASP A 140 -5.15 -8.76 18.16
CA ASP A 140 -6.25 -9.71 18.34
C ASP A 140 -6.90 -10.21 17.03
N ALA A 141 -6.68 -9.55 15.89
CA ALA A 141 -7.29 -9.91 14.61
C ALA A 141 -6.51 -9.35 13.41
N TYR A 142 -6.83 -9.84 12.22
CA TYR A 142 -6.37 -9.34 10.94
C TYR A 142 -7.56 -8.82 10.15
N TYR A 143 -7.37 -7.74 9.42
CA TYR A 143 -8.36 -7.16 8.53
C TYR A 143 -7.79 -7.12 7.13
N LEU A 144 -8.59 -7.50 6.13
CA LEU A 144 -8.19 -7.50 4.73
C LEU A 144 -9.13 -6.61 3.93
N ALA A 145 -8.56 -5.75 3.10
CA ALA A 145 -9.23 -5.14 1.97
C ALA A 145 -8.57 -5.65 0.68
N TYR A 146 -9.36 -5.94 -0.34
CA TYR A 146 -8.84 -6.34 -1.65
C TYR A 146 -9.82 -5.96 -2.77
N GLU A 147 -9.34 -5.95 -4.01
CA GLU A 147 -10.17 -5.78 -5.19
C GLU A 147 -10.65 -7.13 -5.71
N TRP A 148 -11.95 -7.24 -6.05
CA TRP A 148 -12.54 -8.36 -6.79
C TRP A 148 -13.43 -7.83 -7.91
N HIS A 149 -13.01 -8.03 -9.17
CA HIS A 149 -13.68 -7.47 -10.36
C HIS A 149 -14.00 -5.97 -10.22
N ALA A 150 -12.99 -5.16 -9.86
CA ALA A 150 -13.10 -3.73 -9.54
C ALA A 150 -13.88 -3.35 -8.26
N GLN A 151 -14.42 -4.32 -7.51
CA GLN A 151 -15.15 -4.06 -6.26
C GLN A 151 -14.22 -4.16 -5.06
N THR A 152 -14.35 -3.23 -4.11
CA THR A 152 -13.59 -3.32 -2.85
C THR A 152 -14.30 -4.25 -1.87
N ILE A 153 -13.60 -5.32 -1.49
CA ILE A 153 -14.10 -6.38 -0.61
C ILE A 153 -13.33 -6.36 0.71
N LEU A 154 -14.05 -6.58 1.80
CA LEU A 154 -13.52 -6.63 3.16
C LEU A 154 -13.69 -8.03 3.76
N ARG A 155 -12.68 -8.46 4.52
CA ARG A 155 -12.70 -9.69 5.34
C ARG A 155 -11.97 -9.48 6.66
N ARG A 156 -12.21 -10.37 7.62
CA ARG A 156 -11.50 -10.45 8.92
C ARG A 156 -10.92 -11.84 9.11
N SER A 157 -9.86 -11.96 9.87
CA SER A 157 -9.28 -13.25 10.28
C SER A 157 -8.75 -13.17 11.72
N GLU A 158 -8.74 -14.28 12.44
CA GLU A 158 -8.11 -14.36 13.77
C GLU A 158 -6.61 -14.68 13.70
N ASP A 159 -6.15 -15.27 12.58
CA ASP A 159 -4.80 -15.83 12.42
C ASP A 159 -4.09 -15.37 11.13
N GLY A 160 -4.74 -14.55 10.31
CA GLY A 160 -4.21 -14.07 9.03
C GLY A 160 -4.20 -15.16 7.95
N LEU A 161 -4.84 -16.30 8.20
CA LEU A 161 -4.88 -17.46 7.32
C LEU A 161 -6.30 -17.84 6.94
N ASN A 162 -7.16 -17.94 7.94
CA ASN A 162 -8.55 -18.31 7.80
C ASN A 162 -9.38 -17.03 7.77
N TRP A 163 -9.78 -16.64 6.56
CA TRP A 163 -10.56 -15.42 6.34
C TRP A 163 -12.06 -15.69 6.48
N SER A 164 -12.76 -14.73 7.08
CA SER A 164 -14.22 -14.69 7.16
C SER A 164 -14.84 -14.69 5.78
N ASP A 165 -16.17 -14.81 5.72
CA ASP A 165 -16.90 -14.45 4.52
C ASP A 165 -16.67 -12.96 4.16
N TRP A 166 -16.97 -12.60 2.92
CA TRP A 166 -16.73 -11.27 2.39
C TRP A 166 -17.85 -10.28 2.71
N SER A 167 -17.49 -9.00 2.68
CA SER A 167 -18.44 -7.88 2.68
C SER A 167 -18.02 -6.87 1.64
N TYR A 168 -18.98 -6.31 0.90
CA TYR A 168 -18.71 -5.13 0.10
C TYR A 168 -18.42 -3.97 1.04
N LEU A 169 -17.39 -3.17 0.71
CA LEU A 169 -17.23 -1.86 1.33
C LEU A 169 -18.47 -0.99 1.12
N ARG A 170 -19.02 -1.04 -0.11
CA ARG A 170 -20.26 -0.37 -0.51
C ARG A 170 -20.80 -0.93 -1.82
N SER A 171 -22.02 -0.52 -2.18
CA SER A 171 -22.59 -0.79 -3.51
C SER A 171 -23.34 0.45 -4.04
N PRO A 172 -23.16 0.85 -5.32
CA PRO A 172 -22.19 0.31 -6.28
C PRO A 172 -20.72 0.54 -5.86
N SER A 173 -19.83 -0.29 -6.38
CA SER A 173 -18.37 -0.20 -6.29
C SER A 173 -17.79 -0.59 -7.66
N GLY A 174 -16.54 -0.21 -7.94
CA GLY A 174 -15.92 -0.32 -9.25
C GLY A 174 -16.35 0.81 -10.16
N THR A 175 -16.56 0.51 -11.44
CA THR A 175 -17.08 1.47 -12.43
C THR A 175 -18.55 1.20 -12.72
N TRP A 176 -19.35 2.25 -12.89
CA TRP A 176 -20.76 2.11 -13.27
C TRP A 176 -21.25 3.33 -14.07
N PRO A 177 -22.34 3.20 -14.84
CA PRO A 177 -22.96 4.34 -15.49
C PRO A 177 -23.91 5.06 -14.51
N SER A 178 -23.90 6.38 -14.51
CA SER A 178 -24.72 7.26 -13.66
C SER A 178 -26.22 7.07 -13.90
N SER A 179 -26.59 6.54 -15.07
CA SER A 179 -27.94 6.11 -15.40
C SER A 179 -28.42 4.87 -14.63
N PHE A 180 -27.50 4.02 -14.15
CA PHE A 180 -27.80 2.91 -13.25
C PHE A 180 -27.95 3.41 -11.79
N SER A 181 -27.00 4.22 -11.33
CA SER A 181 -27.05 4.89 -10.03
C SER A 181 -26.29 6.21 -10.09
N PRO A 182 -26.86 7.33 -9.63
CA PRO A 182 -26.15 8.61 -9.63
C PRO A 182 -24.89 8.54 -8.77
N CYS A 183 -23.87 9.31 -9.12
CA CYS A 183 -22.64 9.48 -8.36
C CYS A 183 -22.36 10.96 -8.08
N SER A 184 -21.56 11.22 -7.05
CA SER A 184 -21.13 12.58 -6.71
C SER A 184 -20.07 13.11 -7.68
N GLU A 185 -19.71 14.40 -7.58
CA GLU A 185 -18.66 14.96 -8.44
C GLU A 185 -17.29 14.32 -8.19
N ILE A 186 -16.99 13.95 -6.94
CA ILE A 186 -15.74 13.25 -6.55
C ILE A 186 -15.67 11.85 -7.18
N GLU A 187 -16.82 11.24 -7.44
CA GLU A 187 -16.90 9.89 -8.00
C GLU A 187 -16.92 9.90 -9.53
N ARG A 188 -16.99 11.07 -10.16
CA ARG A 188 -17.18 11.19 -11.60
C ARG A 188 -15.89 10.84 -12.35
N ILE A 189 -16.06 10.15 -13.47
CA ILE A 189 -14.97 9.94 -14.43
C ILE A 189 -15.01 11.07 -15.47
N GLY A 190 -13.92 11.84 -15.54
CA GLY A 190 -13.72 12.93 -16.47
C GLY A 190 -13.03 12.51 -17.76
N GLY A 191 -12.74 13.50 -18.61
CA GLY A 191 -12.12 13.25 -19.91
C GLY A 191 -10.63 12.98 -19.81
N HIS A 192 -10.17 11.93 -20.50
CA HIS A 192 -8.74 11.61 -20.63
C HIS A 192 -8.28 11.74 -22.10
N PRO A 193 -7.17 12.43 -22.41
CA PRO A 193 -6.77 12.69 -23.81
C PRO A 193 -6.49 11.41 -24.60
N ASN A 194 -6.05 10.36 -23.92
CA ASN A 194 -5.68 9.07 -24.51
C ASN A 194 -6.72 7.95 -24.29
N ILE A 195 -7.94 8.27 -23.84
CA ILE A 195 -9.02 7.28 -23.67
C ILE A 195 -10.30 7.83 -24.32
N ARG A 196 -11.03 6.97 -25.02
CA ARG A 196 -12.29 7.32 -25.70
C ARG A 196 -13.36 6.28 -25.41
N GLY A 197 -14.61 6.74 -25.44
CA GLY A 197 -15.76 5.84 -25.38
C GLY A 197 -15.97 5.17 -24.03
N GLU A 198 -15.52 5.78 -22.93
CA GLU A 198 -15.86 5.29 -21.60
C GLU A 198 -17.38 5.34 -21.41
N ILE A 199 -17.97 4.15 -21.24
CA ILE A 199 -19.41 3.96 -21.06
C ILE A 199 -19.85 4.18 -19.61
N TYR A 200 -18.89 4.07 -18.69
CA TYR A 200 -19.07 4.31 -17.27
C TYR A 200 -18.52 5.70 -16.96
N ASP A 201 -19.25 6.47 -16.19
CA ASP A 201 -18.94 7.86 -15.81
C ASP A 201 -18.86 8.03 -14.29
N CYS A 202 -18.84 6.92 -13.54
CA CYS A 202 -18.67 6.88 -12.10
C CYS A 202 -17.65 5.80 -11.70
N LEU A 203 -16.79 6.10 -10.72
CA LEU A 203 -15.82 5.18 -10.12
C LEU A 203 -15.70 5.39 -8.62
N VAL A 204 -15.81 4.30 -7.86
CA VAL A 204 -15.32 4.19 -6.47
C VAL A 204 -14.80 2.78 -6.24
N GLY A 205 -13.54 2.67 -5.83
CA GLY A 205 -12.85 1.38 -5.71
C GLY A 205 -11.42 1.56 -6.16
N ALA A 206 -10.96 0.67 -7.05
CA ALA A 206 -9.54 0.52 -7.37
C ALA A 206 -8.75 -0.01 -6.14
N PRO A 207 -7.43 -0.23 -6.26
CA PRO A 207 -6.61 -0.82 -5.21
C PRO A 207 -6.87 -0.18 -3.84
N PRO A 208 -7.36 -0.95 -2.84
CA PRO A 208 -7.70 -0.37 -1.56
C PRO A 208 -6.45 -0.12 -0.71
N GLY A 209 -6.66 0.61 0.39
CA GLY A 209 -5.80 0.70 1.56
C GLY A 209 -6.59 0.37 2.83
N ILE A 210 -5.90 0.02 3.91
CA ILE A 210 -6.55 -0.31 5.18
C ILE A 210 -5.70 0.10 6.38
N TYR A 211 -6.34 0.62 7.42
CA TYR A 211 -5.69 1.00 8.66
C TYR A 211 -6.62 0.77 9.85
N VAL A 212 -6.08 0.38 11.00
CA VAL A 212 -6.88 0.21 12.22
C VAL A 212 -6.28 1.01 13.36
N GLU A 213 -7.09 1.86 13.98
CA GLU A 213 -6.73 2.62 15.18
C GLU A 213 -7.74 2.41 16.29
N GLY A 214 -7.30 1.78 17.38
CA GLY A 214 -8.18 1.43 18.49
C GLY A 214 -9.34 0.56 18.01
N GLU A 215 -10.56 1.10 18.11
CA GLU A 215 -11.80 0.42 17.69
C GLU A 215 -12.27 0.81 16.29
N THR A 216 -11.54 1.68 15.59
CA THR A 216 -11.93 2.21 14.28
C THR A 216 -11.13 1.53 13.18
N LEU A 217 -11.85 0.98 12.20
CA LEU A 217 -11.32 0.50 10.93
C LEU A 217 -11.49 1.61 9.90
N TYR A 218 -10.41 1.92 9.18
CA TYR A 218 -10.39 2.81 8.02
C TYR A 218 -10.07 2.01 6.75
N VAL A 219 -10.81 2.29 5.67
CA VAL A 219 -10.57 1.73 4.35
C VAL A 219 -10.45 2.87 3.36
N PHE A 220 -9.33 2.92 2.64
CA PHE A 220 -8.99 3.95 1.68
C PHE A 220 -9.23 3.42 0.27
N VAL A 221 -9.85 4.21 -0.59
CA VAL A 221 -10.15 3.81 -1.98
C VAL A 221 -10.05 5.00 -2.92
N ALA A 222 -9.83 4.73 -4.20
CA ALA A 222 -9.97 5.75 -5.22
C ALA A 222 -11.44 6.13 -5.42
N ALA A 223 -11.67 7.37 -5.83
CA ALA A 223 -12.93 7.82 -6.40
C ALA A 223 -12.69 8.75 -7.57
N GLY A 224 -13.56 8.65 -8.56
CA GLY A 224 -13.42 9.38 -9.81
C GLY A 224 -12.17 8.97 -10.58
N SER A 225 -12.04 9.52 -11.78
CA SER A 225 -10.84 9.34 -12.60
C SER A 225 -10.72 10.52 -13.55
N ALA A 226 -9.51 11.01 -13.77
CA ALA A 226 -9.25 12.16 -14.65
C ALA A 226 -10.13 13.40 -14.33
N PRO A 227 -10.07 13.95 -13.09
CA PRO A 227 -9.09 13.67 -12.04
C PRO A 227 -9.47 12.53 -11.09
N GLY A 228 -8.47 11.85 -10.53
CA GLY A 228 -8.64 10.86 -9.45
C GLY A 228 -8.60 11.48 -8.06
N HIS A 229 -9.22 10.82 -7.08
CA HIS A 229 -9.32 11.28 -5.69
C HIS A 229 -9.06 10.15 -4.70
N MET A 230 -8.40 10.45 -3.58
CA MET A 230 -8.30 9.52 -2.45
C MET A 230 -9.42 9.82 -1.44
N ARG A 231 -10.22 8.82 -1.09
CA ARG A 231 -11.21 8.94 -0.02
C ARG A 231 -11.09 7.80 0.98
N CYS A 232 -11.79 7.93 2.09
CA CYS A 232 -11.90 6.83 3.04
C CYS A 232 -13.31 6.59 3.57
N TYR A 233 -13.45 5.39 4.11
CA TYR A 233 -14.59 4.94 4.88
C TYR A 233 -14.10 4.52 6.27
N LYS A 234 -14.86 4.81 7.31
CA LYS A 234 -14.56 4.47 8.70
C LYS A 234 -15.73 3.85 9.42
N GLY A 235 -15.45 3.05 10.44
CA GLY A 235 -16.47 2.45 11.30
C GLY A 235 -15.89 1.55 12.37
N ASN A 236 -16.74 0.93 13.18
CA ASN A 236 -16.30 0.04 14.24
C ASN A 236 -15.69 -1.23 13.65
N ARG A 237 -14.41 -1.51 13.95
CA ARG A 237 -13.69 -2.69 13.45
C ARG A 237 -14.33 -4.00 13.89
N ASN A 238 -15.03 -4.00 15.01
CA ASN A 238 -15.73 -5.18 15.56
C ASN A 238 -17.18 -5.30 15.06
N GLY A 239 -17.70 -4.29 14.36
CA GLY A 239 -19.05 -4.27 13.81
C GLY A 239 -19.18 -5.04 12.48
N ASP A 240 -20.30 -4.80 11.81
CA ASP A 240 -20.55 -5.23 10.43
C ASP A 240 -19.67 -4.40 9.47
N LEU A 241 -18.83 -5.09 8.71
CA LEU A 241 -17.89 -4.45 7.77
C LEU A 241 -18.61 -3.76 6.60
N SER A 242 -19.89 -4.07 6.35
CA SER A 242 -20.71 -3.37 5.35
C SER A 242 -21.32 -2.06 5.87
N GLU A 243 -21.20 -1.76 7.17
CA GLU A 243 -21.74 -0.55 7.80
C GLU A 243 -20.71 0.59 7.92
N LEU A 244 -19.54 0.46 7.30
CA LEU A 244 -18.56 1.55 7.24
C LEU A 244 -19.17 2.75 6.49
N ARG A 245 -18.82 3.95 6.95
CA ARG A 245 -19.38 5.22 6.45
C ARG A 245 -18.27 6.08 5.90
N LEU A 246 -18.61 7.01 5.02
CA LEU A 246 -17.63 8.01 4.57
C LEU A 246 -16.97 8.70 5.77
N CYS A 247 -15.67 8.91 5.62
CA CYS A 247 -14.86 9.74 6.49
C CYS A 247 -15.37 11.18 6.58
N ASP A 248 -14.95 11.91 7.62
CA ASP A 248 -15.43 13.27 7.85
C ASP A 248 -14.92 14.25 6.78
N THR A 249 -13.73 13.99 6.23
CA THR A 249 -13.18 14.68 5.06
C THR A 249 -13.29 13.80 3.82
N ASP A 250 -13.89 14.34 2.74
CA ASP A 250 -14.04 13.65 1.45
C ASP A 250 -13.94 14.65 0.28
N PRO A 251 -12.97 14.49 -0.64
CA PRO A 251 -11.88 13.53 -0.59
C PRO A 251 -10.82 13.95 0.44
N LEU A 252 -9.97 13.02 0.87
CA LEU A 252 -8.81 13.34 1.72
C LEU A 252 -7.82 14.25 0.98
N PHE A 253 -7.57 13.95 -0.28
CA PHE A 253 -6.81 14.79 -1.21
C PHE A 253 -7.16 14.45 -2.67
N ASN A 254 -6.77 15.34 -3.58
CA ASN A 254 -7.01 15.22 -5.01
C ASN A 254 -5.72 14.85 -5.76
N GLY A 255 -5.87 14.08 -6.83
CA GLY A 255 -4.88 13.94 -7.89
C GLY A 255 -4.67 15.25 -8.66
N ALA A 256 -3.80 15.24 -9.65
CA ALA A 256 -3.65 16.36 -10.56
C ALA A 256 -4.98 16.69 -11.27
N ALA A 257 -5.26 17.97 -11.49
CA ALA A 257 -6.52 18.42 -12.08
C ALA A 257 -6.58 18.24 -13.61
N GLU A 258 -5.43 18.06 -14.25
CA GLU A 258 -5.29 17.91 -15.70
C GLU A 258 -4.18 16.90 -16.03
N TYR A 259 -4.23 16.34 -17.24
CA TYR A 259 -3.23 15.39 -17.74
C TYR A 259 -1.85 16.03 -17.97
N GLY A 260 -1.81 17.36 -18.13
CA GLY A 260 -0.65 18.09 -18.62
C GLY A 260 -0.40 17.90 -20.13
N PRO A 261 0.74 18.35 -20.66
CA PRO A 261 1.14 18.15 -22.05
C PRO A 261 1.29 16.67 -22.43
N VAL A 262 0.69 16.26 -23.55
CA VAL A 262 0.58 14.83 -23.95
C VAL A 262 1.91 14.14 -24.24
N ASP A 263 2.94 14.91 -24.62
CA ASP A 263 4.25 14.39 -25.02
C ASP A 263 5.29 14.44 -23.88
N GLU A 264 4.90 14.88 -22.67
CA GLU A 264 5.81 14.94 -21.52
C GLU A 264 6.02 13.57 -20.87
N PHE A 265 7.28 13.31 -20.51
CA PHE A 265 7.76 12.18 -19.69
C PHE A 265 8.87 12.70 -18.78
N GLY A 266 9.37 11.86 -17.89
CA GLY A 266 10.41 12.23 -16.93
C GLY A 266 9.91 13.24 -15.92
N ALA A 267 10.84 14.01 -15.37
CA ALA A 267 10.57 14.99 -14.32
C ALA A 267 9.50 16.02 -14.71
N GLU A 268 9.40 16.35 -16.01
CA GLU A 268 8.42 17.29 -16.54
C GLU A 268 6.97 16.79 -16.36
N ALA A 269 6.74 15.47 -16.40
CA ALA A 269 5.42 14.88 -16.23
C ALA A 269 5.03 14.63 -14.76
N ASN A 270 5.95 14.80 -13.81
CA ASN A 270 5.75 14.44 -12.40
C ASN A 270 4.58 15.18 -11.75
N ALA A 271 4.34 16.44 -12.12
CA ALA A 271 3.21 17.22 -11.56
C ALA A 271 1.82 16.65 -11.91
N TYR A 272 1.75 15.75 -12.90
CA TYR A 272 0.51 15.16 -13.40
C TYR A 272 0.42 13.65 -13.14
N PHE A 273 1.36 13.10 -12.37
CA PHE A 273 1.53 11.65 -12.23
C PHE A 273 0.31 10.91 -11.69
N ASP A 274 -0.52 11.60 -10.91
CA ASP A 274 -1.70 11.07 -10.23
C ASP A 274 -3.01 11.64 -10.82
N PHE A 275 -2.99 12.09 -12.08
CA PHE A 275 -4.15 12.64 -12.77
C PHE A 275 -5.30 11.63 -12.90
N ARG A 276 -5.03 10.44 -13.43
CA ARG A 276 -6.08 9.45 -13.71
C ARG A 276 -6.56 8.76 -12.45
N TYR A 277 -5.65 8.20 -11.66
CA TYR A 277 -5.99 7.49 -10.42
C TYR A 277 -5.10 7.91 -9.24
N VAL A 278 -5.70 7.81 -8.06
CA VAL A 278 -5.05 7.92 -6.74
C VAL A 278 -5.53 6.72 -5.92
N SER A 279 -4.70 5.70 -5.75
CA SER A 279 -5.11 4.40 -5.18
C SER A 279 -4.01 3.74 -4.33
N SER A 280 -4.24 2.51 -3.87
CA SER A 280 -3.29 1.63 -3.18
C SER A 280 -2.57 2.25 -1.98
N ALA A 281 -3.34 2.62 -0.97
CA ALA A 281 -2.85 3.33 0.20
C ALA A 281 -2.26 2.38 1.27
N GLU A 282 -0.98 2.52 1.58
CA GLU A 282 -0.37 2.01 2.81
C GLU A 282 -0.23 3.14 3.82
N VAL A 283 -0.71 2.97 5.05
CA VAL A 283 -0.79 4.06 6.04
C VAL A 283 -0.04 3.70 7.32
N VAL A 284 0.86 4.59 7.74
CA VAL A 284 1.57 4.49 9.02
C VAL A 284 1.42 5.79 9.82
N HIS A 285 1.38 5.68 11.16
CA HIS A 285 1.32 6.83 12.05
C HIS A 285 2.70 7.07 12.67
N ILE A 286 3.27 8.25 12.45
CA ILE A 286 4.58 8.66 12.97
C ILE A 286 4.46 10.08 13.54
N GLY A 287 4.79 10.25 14.82
CA GLY A 287 4.72 11.54 15.47
C GLY A 287 3.28 12.06 15.57
N GLU A 288 3.00 13.19 14.93
CA GLU A 288 1.67 13.83 14.88
C GLU A 288 0.98 13.65 13.52
N HIS A 289 1.54 12.83 12.63
CA HIS A 289 1.07 12.68 11.27
C HIS A 289 0.87 11.21 10.87
N TYR A 290 -0.17 10.97 10.08
CA TYR A 290 -0.32 9.76 9.29
C TYR A 290 0.35 10.00 7.94
N TYR A 291 1.12 9.03 7.48
CA TYR A 291 1.76 9.05 6.16
C TYR A 291 1.14 7.96 5.32
N MET A 292 0.89 8.27 4.07
CA MET A 292 0.33 7.36 3.09
C MET A 292 1.30 7.22 1.93
N ALA A 293 1.74 6.00 1.65
CA ALA A 293 2.27 5.67 0.33
C ALA A 293 1.08 5.31 -0.57
N TYR A 294 1.02 5.88 -1.77
CA TYR A 294 -0.10 5.68 -2.69
C TYR A 294 0.37 5.55 -4.14
N GLU A 295 -0.43 4.86 -4.95
CA GLU A 295 -0.24 4.77 -6.39
C GLU A 295 -0.90 5.94 -7.10
N GLY A 296 -0.10 6.73 -7.82
CA GLY A 296 -0.57 7.68 -8.80
C GLY A 296 -0.49 7.09 -10.20
N VAL A 297 -1.55 7.23 -10.98
CA VAL A 297 -1.56 6.85 -12.40
C VAL A 297 -1.88 8.07 -13.24
N ARG A 298 -1.00 8.41 -14.18
CA ARG A 298 -1.27 9.51 -15.13
C ARG A 298 -2.18 9.06 -16.26
N GLY A 299 -2.08 7.79 -16.62
CA GLY A 299 -2.90 7.14 -17.64
C GLY A 299 -2.06 6.49 -18.75
N PRO A 300 -2.69 6.00 -19.83
CA PRO A 300 -1.97 5.57 -21.01
C PRO A 300 -1.24 6.76 -21.66
N ASP A 301 0.01 6.55 -22.04
CA ASP A 301 0.84 7.52 -22.76
C ASP A 301 0.38 7.77 -24.20
N VAL A 302 -0.39 6.86 -24.79
CA VAL A 302 -0.95 7.01 -26.14
C VAL A 302 -2.40 6.58 -26.21
N LEU A 303 -3.12 7.17 -27.16
CA LEU A 303 -4.54 6.90 -27.39
C LEU A 303 -4.83 5.41 -27.59
N GLU A 304 -5.83 4.91 -26.86
CA GLU A 304 -6.41 3.57 -27.05
C GLU A 304 -5.40 2.41 -26.88
N ARG A 305 -4.38 2.61 -26.03
CA ARG A 305 -3.38 1.57 -25.73
C ARG A 305 -3.98 0.27 -25.16
N GLY A 306 -5.09 0.37 -24.43
CA GLY A 306 -5.74 -0.76 -23.76
C GLY A 306 -5.14 -1.11 -22.39
N MET A 307 -4.17 -0.35 -21.91
CA MET A 307 -3.60 -0.45 -20.55
C MET A 307 -2.99 0.88 -20.12
N ASP A 308 -2.90 1.10 -18.81
CA ASP A 308 -2.11 2.16 -18.22
C ASP A 308 -0.61 1.87 -18.33
N THR A 309 0.20 2.92 -18.44
CA THR A 309 1.65 2.81 -18.67
C THR A 309 2.48 3.83 -17.92
N GLN A 310 1.85 4.61 -17.06
CA GLN A 310 2.48 5.73 -16.36
C GLN A 310 2.04 5.69 -14.91
N PHE A 311 2.65 4.79 -14.15
CA PHE A 311 2.47 4.64 -12.71
C PHE A 311 3.61 5.32 -11.95
N GLY A 312 3.30 5.91 -10.81
CA GLY A 312 4.28 6.51 -9.92
C GLY A 312 3.89 6.27 -8.47
N LEU A 313 4.90 6.12 -7.62
CA LEU A 313 4.72 6.03 -6.18
C LEU A 313 4.64 7.44 -5.58
N GLY A 314 3.52 7.79 -4.99
CA GLY A 314 3.32 9.03 -4.27
C GLY A 314 3.40 8.84 -2.75
N PHE A 315 3.76 9.92 -2.06
CA PHE A 315 3.54 10.06 -0.62
C PHE A 315 2.57 11.21 -0.34
N ALA A 316 1.73 11.04 0.68
CA ALA A 316 0.90 12.09 1.27
C ALA A 316 0.98 11.97 2.80
N ARG A 317 0.63 13.04 3.52
CA ARG A 317 0.46 12.98 4.97
C ARG A 317 -0.76 13.75 5.43
N SER A 318 -1.32 13.37 6.58
CA SER A 318 -2.35 14.17 7.24
C SER A 318 -1.77 15.53 7.65
N VAL A 319 -2.57 16.60 7.56
CA VAL A 319 -2.13 17.97 7.96
C VAL A 319 -2.00 18.10 9.49
N GLY A 320 -2.69 17.25 10.25
CA GLY A 320 -2.60 17.14 11.70
C GLY A 320 -2.75 15.69 12.17
N ASP A 321 -3.16 15.49 13.41
CA ASP A 321 -3.29 14.19 14.09
C ASP A 321 -4.63 13.47 13.82
N GLU A 322 -5.40 13.95 12.85
CA GLU A 322 -6.67 13.32 12.43
C GLU A 322 -6.47 12.58 11.10
N ILE A 323 -6.52 11.24 11.14
CA ILE A 323 -6.36 10.38 9.95
C ILE A 323 -7.40 10.66 8.87
N ASP A 324 -8.61 11.06 9.25
CA ASP A 324 -9.69 11.39 8.33
C ASP A 324 -9.98 12.90 8.24
N GLY A 325 -8.99 13.69 8.64
CA GLY A 325 -8.88 15.12 8.37
C GLY A 325 -8.36 15.41 6.96
N ALA A 326 -7.84 16.63 6.76
CA ALA A 326 -7.21 17.03 5.50
C ALA A 326 -5.83 16.41 5.32
N TRP A 327 -5.46 16.10 4.07
CA TRP A 327 -4.15 15.57 3.71
C TRP A 327 -3.42 16.50 2.72
N GLU A 328 -2.09 16.48 2.76
CA GLU A 328 -1.22 17.14 1.81
C GLU A 328 -0.33 16.14 1.07
N LYS A 329 -0.05 16.39 -0.21
CA LYS A 329 0.85 15.56 -1.03
C LYS A 329 2.30 15.97 -0.82
N PHE A 330 3.20 15.00 -0.83
CA PHE A 330 4.63 15.28 -0.75
C PHE A 330 5.07 16.09 -2.00
N PRO A 331 5.74 17.25 -1.82
CA PRO A 331 6.13 18.09 -2.96
C PRO A 331 7.09 17.42 -3.95
N GLY A 332 7.82 16.40 -3.51
CA GLY A 332 8.77 15.64 -4.33
C GLY A 332 8.17 14.41 -5.01
N ASN A 333 6.85 14.29 -5.12
CA ASN A 333 6.22 13.18 -5.83
C ASN A 333 6.43 13.26 -7.37
N PRO A 334 6.44 12.10 -8.08
CA PRO A 334 6.53 10.76 -7.53
C PRO A 334 7.93 10.47 -6.94
N VAL A 335 7.97 9.52 -6.00
CA VAL A 335 9.17 9.09 -5.29
C VAL A 335 9.81 7.91 -6.02
N ILE A 336 11.11 7.67 -5.77
CA ILE A 336 11.98 6.63 -6.35
C ILE A 336 12.38 6.89 -7.80
N MET A 337 11.43 7.26 -8.67
CA MET A 337 11.72 7.57 -10.07
C MET A 337 10.74 8.57 -10.66
N ASP A 338 11.23 9.32 -11.65
CA ASP A 338 10.40 10.18 -12.49
C ASP A 338 9.42 9.37 -13.33
N MET A 339 8.37 10.05 -13.81
CA MET A 339 7.36 9.44 -14.66
C MET A 339 7.94 8.84 -15.94
N ALA A 340 7.70 7.55 -16.16
CA ALA A 340 8.19 6.82 -17.32
C ALA A 340 7.17 5.77 -17.77
N PHE A 341 7.50 5.05 -18.86
CA PHE A 341 6.77 3.86 -19.22
C PHE A 341 7.01 2.76 -18.18
N ASN A 342 6.01 2.46 -17.36
CA ASN A 342 6.06 1.40 -16.37
C ASN A 342 4.67 0.83 -16.07
N PHE A 343 4.66 -0.30 -15.37
CA PHE A 343 3.48 -0.90 -14.77
C PHE A 343 3.91 -1.48 -13.42
N GLY A 344 3.10 -1.29 -12.37
CA GLY A 344 3.34 -1.84 -11.03
C GLY A 344 4.31 -1.07 -10.13
N ILE A 345 4.74 0.15 -10.48
CA ILE A 345 5.66 0.97 -9.65
C ILE A 345 4.93 1.88 -8.64
N GLY A 346 3.60 1.95 -8.66
CA GLY A 346 2.86 2.83 -7.76
C GLY A 346 2.52 2.24 -6.39
N HIS A 347 2.66 0.93 -6.22
CA HIS A 347 2.29 0.23 -4.99
C HIS A 347 3.49 0.05 -4.05
N ALA A 348 3.36 0.45 -2.79
CA ALA A 348 4.37 0.20 -1.76
C ALA A 348 3.78 -0.31 -0.44
N ASP A 349 4.62 -1.00 0.33
CA ASP A 349 4.38 -1.42 1.70
C ASP A 349 5.45 -0.75 2.57
N ILE A 350 5.07 -0.12 3.68
CA ILE A 350 5.97 0.57 4.60
C ILE A 350 6.03 -0.24 5.89
N LEU A 351 7.23 -0.65 6.28
CA LEU A 351 7.44 -1.42 7.51
C LEU A 351 8.38 -0.67 8.44
N ILE A 352 8.02 -0.60 9.72
CA ILE A 352 8.91 -0.10 10.78
C ILE A 352 9.33 -1.29 11.63
N VAL A 353 10.60 -1.71 11.51
CA VAL A 353 11.14 -2.90 12.16
C VAL A 353 12.38 -2.53 12.94
N ASP A 354 12.36 -2.75 14.27
CA ASP A 354 13.46 -2.41 15.17
C ASP A 354 13.96 -0.96 15.05
N GLY A 355 13.04 -0.04 14.74
CA GLY A 355 13.31 1.38 14.52
C GLY A 355 13.83 1.74 13.12
N LEU A 356 14.02 0.76 12.23
CA LEU A 356 14.36 0.99 10.83
C LEU A 356 13.09 1.08 9.99
N THR A 357 13.03 2.05 9.08
CA THR A 357 11.93 2.20 8.14
C THR A 357 12.32 1.56 6.80
N TYR A 358 11.56 0.56 6.39
CA TYR A 358 11.69 -0.13 5.11
C TYR A 358 10.51 0.17 4.21
N MET A 359 10.75 0.07 2.91
CA MET A 359 9.72 0.12 1.90
C MET A 359 9.88 -1.06 0.95
N MET A 360 8.82 -1.83 0.73
CA MET A 360 8.75 -2.90 -0.26
C MET A 360 7.94 -2.41 -1.45
N THR A 361 8.57 -2.31 -2.62
CA THR A 361 7.92 -1.82 -3.85
C THR A 361 8.68 -2.31 -5.09
N ALA A 362 8.14 -2.06 -6.28
CA ALA A 362 8.79 -2.47 -7.52
C ALA A 362 10.10 -1.68 -7.74
N THR A 363 11.20 -2.41 -7.93
CA THR A 363 12.50 -1.85 -8.35
C THR A 363 12.59 -1.77 -9.87
N THR A 364 11.88 -2.68 -10.55
CA THR A 364 11.77 -2.74 -12.02
C THR A 364 10.40 -3.31 -12.41
N GLN A 365 10.07 -3.30 -13.71
CA GLN A 365 8.89 -3.99 -14.24
C GLN A 365 8.88 -5.52 -14.05
N ALA A 366 9.99 -6.10 -13.58
CA ALA A 366 10.16 -7.55 -13.41
C ALA A 366 10.54 -7.97 -11.98
N ALA A 367 10.79 -7.03 -11.06
CA ALA A 367 11.23 -7.36 -9.71
C ALA A 367 10.67 -6.38 -8.67
N ARG A 368 10.29 -6.94 -7.52
CA ARG A 368 9.96 -6.19 -6.30
C ARG A 368 11.17 -6.22 -5.36
N GLY A 369 11.57 -5.07 -4.86
CA GLY A 369 12.72 -4.93 -3.98
C GLY A 369 12.37 -4.33 -2.63
N ARG A 370 13.40 -4.28 -1.78
CA ARG A 370 13.39 -3.62 -0.48
C ARG A 370 14.27 -2.38 -0.54
N TYR A 371 13.71 -1.29 -0.03
CA TYR A 371 14.38 -0.03 0.19
C TYR A 371 14.49 0.21 1.69
N HIS A 372 15.55 0.89 2.11
CA HIS A 372 15.68 1.40 3.47
C HIS A 372 15.73 2.93 3.46
N LEU A 373 15.19 3.54 4.50
CA LEU A 373 15.30 4.98 4.68
C LEU A 373 16.63 5.30 5.38
N VAL A 374 17.43 6.18 4.80
CA VAL A 374 18.75 6.58 5.30
C VAL A 374 18.88 8.10 5.37
N TRP A 375 19.75 8.60 6.24
CA TRP A 375 20.09 10.02 6.26
C TRP A 375 20.77 10.43 4.94
N ARG A 376 20.47 11.64 4.46
CA ARG A 376 21.21 12.25 3.35
C ARG A 376 22.55 12.77 3.87
N ASP A 377 23.62 12.45 3.15
CA ASP A 377 24.99 12.89 3.47
C ASP A 377 25.22 14.40 3.28
#